data_AF-A0A2K6A1D0-F1
#
_entry.id   AF-A0A2K6A1D0-F1
#
_cell.length_a   1.000
_cell.length_b   1.000
_cell.length_c   1.000
_cell.angle_alpha   90.00
_cell.angle_beta   90.00
_cell.angle_gamma   90.00
#
_symmetry.space_group_name_H-M   'P 1'
#
loop_
_entity.id
_entity.type
_entity.pdbx_description
1 polymer ?
#
loop_
_entity_poly.entity_id
_entity_poly.type
_entity_poly.pdbx_seq_one_letter_code
_entity_poly.pdbx_strand_id
1 'polypeptide(L)'
;ILSIWGWGSLGIVLFLITFGPFVIFYSTFYILCFVGGGLVVTLLFGKTNSEKYLEQCEHSFLPPTSTGVPKCLEEMKREARTIKIDRRLTGANIIDEPLQQVIQFSLRDYVQYWYYTLSDDESFLLEIRQTLQNALIQFATRSKEIDWQPYFTTRIVDDFGTHLRVFRKAQQKITEKDDQVKGTAEDLVDTFFEVEVEMEKEVCRDLVCTSPKDEEGFLRDLCEVLLYLLLPPGDFQNKIMRYFVREILARGILLPLINQLSDPDYINQYVIWMIRDSNCNYEAFMNIIKLSDNIGELEATFFIFVFLIC
;
A
#
# COMPACT_ATOMS: atom_id res chain seq x y z
N ILE A 1 -87.38 10.93 29.70
CA ILE A 1 -86.12 10.21 29.39
C ILE A 1 -85.09 10.72 30.37
N LEU A 2 -84.89 10.01 31.49
CA LEU A 2 -83.81 10.37 32.41
C LEU A 2 -82.52 9.83 31.78
N SER A 3 -81.61 10.72 31.42
CA SER A 3 -80.33 10.41 30.78
C SER A 3 -79.54 9.40 31.61
N ILE A 4 -78.80 8.48 30.97
CA ILE A 4 -77.88 7.51 31.61
C ILE A 4 -76.94 8.19 32.62
N TRP A 5 -76.58 9.44 32.35
CA TRP A 5 -75.77 10.29 33.21
C TRP A 5 -76.46 10.67 34.53
N GLY A 6 -77.79 10.77 34.55
CA GLY A 6 -78.58 11.06 35.74
C GLY A 6 -78.63 9.88 36.72
N TRP A 7 -78.78 8.65 36.21
CA TRP A 7 -78.72 7.44 37.02
C TRP A 7 -77.31 7.16 37.55
N GLY A 8 -76.27 7.43 36.74
CA GLY A 8 -74.88 7.37 37.19
C GLY A 8 -74.56 8.35 38.32
N SER A 9 -75.03 9.60 38.19
CA SER A 9 -74.88 10.63 39.24
C SER A 9 -75.60 10.24 40.54
N LEU A 10 -76.84 9.76 40.44
CA LEU A 10 -77.60 9.30 41.61
C LEU A 10 -76.91 8.13 42.33
N GLY A 11 -76.36 7.18 41.57
CA GLY A 11 -75.60 6.06 42.11
C GLY A 11 -74.33 6.49 42.84
N ILE A 12 -73.57 7.45 42.27
CA ILE A 12 -72.35 7.99 42.89
C ILE A 12 -72.66 8.74 44.19
N VAL A 13 -73.74 9.53 44.22
CA VAL A 13 -74.16 10.28 45.42
C VAL A 13 -74.65 9.34 46.53
N LEU A 14 -75.47 8.35 46.20
CA LEU A 14 -75.91 7.33 47.16
C LEU A 14 -74.73 6.54 47.72
N PHE A 15 -73.77 6.18 46.87
CA PHE A 15 -72.58 5.43 47.28
C PHE A 15 -71.67 6.25 48.21
N LEU A 16 -71.48 7.55 47.94
CA LEU A 16 -70.74 8.47 48.82
C LEU A 16 -71.43 8.72 50.17
N ILE A 17 -72.76 8.77 50.20
CA ILE A 17 -73.52 8.96 51.45
C ILE A 17 -73.48 7.69 52.31
N THR A 18 -73.58 6.51 51.70
CA THR A 18 -73.71 5.24 52.44
C THR A 18 -72.37 4.81 53.06
N PHE A 19 -71.26 5.07 52.37
CA PHE A 19 -69.95 4.56 52.77
C PHE A 19 -68.92 5.66 53.12
N GLY A 20 -69.27 6.94 52.92
CA GLY A 20 -68.46 8.10 53.31
C GLY A 20 -67.35 8.48 52.30
N PRO A 21 -66.58 9.56 52.58
CA PRO A 21 -65.54 10.05 51.67
C PRO A 21 -64.31 9.13 51.57
N PHE A 22 -64.16 8.17 52.49
CA PHE A 22 -63.01 7.25 52.53
C PHE A 22 -63.08 6.10 51.50
N VAL A 23 -64.22 5.93 50.84
CA VAL A 23 -64.48 4.85 49.87
C VAL A 23 -63.56 4.91 48.67
N ILE A 24 -63.20 6.12 48.24
CA ILE A 24 -62.29 6.32 47.11
C ILE A 24 -60.91 5.76 47.48
N PHE A 25 -60.45 5.98 48.72
CA PHE A 25 -59.17 5.45 49.20
C PHE A 25 -59.20 3.92 49.30
N TYR A 26 -60.27 3.33 49.87
CA TYR A 26 -60.39 1.87 49.93
C TYR A 26 -60.49 1.22 48.55
N SER A 27 -61.27 1.80 47.64
CA SER A 27 -61.41 1.28 46.28
C SER A 27 -60.10 1.36 45.49
N THR A 28 -59.36 2.47 45.64
CA THR A 28 -58.03 2.63 45.02
C THR A 28 -57.03 1.62 45.59
N PHE A 29 -57.06 1.39 46.91
CA PHE A 29 -56.21 0.39 47.56
C PHE A 29 -56.52 -1.03 47.07
N TYR A 30 -57.80 -1.42 46.97
CA TYR A 30 -58.19 -2.73 46.44
C TYR A 30 -57.77 -2.94 44.98
N ILE A 31 -57.88 -1.91 44.13
CA ILE A 31 -57.43 -1.97 42.75
C ILE A 31 -55.91 -2.16 42.69
N LEU A 32 -55.14 -1.41 43.50
CA LEU A 32 -53.69 -1.56 43.57
C LEU A 32 -53.26 -2.95 44.06
N CYS A 33 -53.92 -3.49 45.08
CA CYS A 33 -53.67 -4.85 45.55
C CYS A 33 -54.01 -5.91 44.50
N PHE A 34 -55.09 -5.72 43.73
CA PHE A 34 -55.49 -6.63 42.65
C PHE A 34 -54.49 -6.61 41.49
N VAL A 35 -54.07 -5.43 41.03
CA VAL A 35 -53.08 -5.28 39.97
C VAL A 35 -51.71 -5.80 40.43
N GLY A 36 -51.29 -5.44 41.65
CA GLY A 36 -50.05 -5.93 42.24
C GLY A 36 -50.03 -7.44 42.39
N GLY A 37 -51.12 -8.03 42.91
CA GLY A 37 -51.28 -9.48 43.01
C GLY A 37 -51.24 -10.16 41.64
N GLY A 38 -51.93 -9.60 40.63
CA GLY A 38 -51.89 -10.10 39.26
C GLY A 38 -50.49 -10.08 38.65
N LEU A 39 -49.73 -9.01 38.87
CA LEU A 39 -48.33 -8.91 38.43
C LEU A 39 -47.45 -9.94 39.13
N VAL A 40 -47.58 -10.11 40.45
CA VAL A 40 -46.81 -11.10 41.21
C VAL A 40 -47.12 -12.52 40.74
N VAL A 41 -48.39 -12.86 40.54
CA VAL A 41 -48.79 -14.17 40.01
C VAL A 41 -48.25 -14.40 38.61
N THR A 42 -48.29 -13.39 37.75
CA THR A 42 -47.75 -13.49 36.38
C THR A 42 -46.22 -13.66 36.40
N LEU A 43 -45.51 -12.97 37.29
CA LEU A 43 -44.06 -13.11 37.45
C LEU A 43 -43.68 -14.47 38.03
N LEU A 44 -44.41 -14.96 39.05
CA LEU A 44 -44.18 -16.29 39.63
C LEU A 44 -44.50 -17.39 38.63
N PHE A 45 -45.61 -17.27 37.89
CA PHE A 45 -45.96 -18.20 36.83
C PHE A 45 -44.93 -18.18 35.70
N GLY A 46 -44.47 -16.99 35.29
CA GLY A 46 -43.40 -16.83 34.32
C GLY A 46 -42.09 -17.47 34.78
N LYS A 47 -41.72 -17.28 36.05
CA LYS A 47 -40.55 -17.90 36.66
C LYS A 47 -40.64 -19.42 36.69
N THR A 48 -41.72 -19.99 37.22
CA THR A 48 -41.91 -21.44 37.29
C THR A 48 -41.99 -22.07 35.89
N ASN A 49 -42.61 -21.39 34.92
CA ASN A 49 -42.65 -21.87 33.55
C ASN A 49 -41.25 -21.81 32.93
N SER A 50 -40.48 -20.73 33.15
CA SER A 50 -39.11 -20.61 32.66
C SER A 50 -38.18 -21.67 33.24
N GLU A 51 -38.34 -22.03 34.52
CA GLU A 51 -37.58 -23.09 35.17
C GLU A 51 -37.91 -24.46 34.57
N LYS A 52 -39.20 -24.75 34.33
CA LYS A 52 -39.61 -25.99 33.62
C LYS A 52 -39.09 -26.06 32.18
N TYR A 53 -39.09 -24.94 31.46
CA TYR A 53 -38.48 -24.87 30.12
C TYR A 53 -36.96 -25.10 30.19
N LEU A 54 -36.29 -24.58 31.22
CA LEU A 54 -34.85 -24.78 31.45
C LEU A 54 -34.52 -26.24 31.75
N GLU A 55 -35.27 -26.90 32.64
CA GLU A 55 -35.13 -28.33 32.92
C GLU A 55 -35.37 -29.18 31.66
N GLN A 56 -36.37 -28.84 30.84
CA GLN A 56 -36.65 -29.55 29.60
C GLN A 56 -35.52 -29.38 28.56
N CYS A 57 -34.86 -28.21 28.53
CA CYS A 57 -33.66 -27.98 27.72
C CYS A 57 -32.44 -28.73 28.27
N GLU A 58 -32.28 -28.85 29.58
CA GLU A 58 -31.18 -29.57 30.23
C GLU A 58 -31.22 -31.07 29.96
N HIS A 59 -32.43 -31.64 29.77
CA HIS A 59 -32.62 -33.03 29.35
C HIS A 59 -32.46 -33.28 27.84
N SER A 60 -32.41 -32.23 27.02
CA SER A 60 -32.04 -32.36 25.61
C SER A 60 -30.51 -32.41 25.51
N PHE A 61 -29.97 -33.48 24.93
CA PHE A 61 -28.52 -33.70 24.72
C PHE A 61 -27.86 -32.69 23.75
N LEU A 62 -28.46 -31.52 23.56
CA LEU A 62 -27.93 -30.46 22.71
C LEU A 62 -27.12 -29.48 23.57
N PRO A 63 -25.84 -29.25 23.23
CA PRO A 63 -25.00 -28.32 23.97
C PRO A 63 -25.61 -26.91 23.96
N PRO A 64 -25.37 -26.10 25.00
CA PRO A 64 -25.91 -24.75 25.08
C PRO A 64 -25.53 -23.96 23.82
N THR A 65 -26.50 -23.26 23.24
CA THR A 65 -26.27 -22.38 22.10
C THR A 65 -25.27 -21.31 22.53
N SER A 66 -24.01 -21.53 22.19
CA SER A 66 -22.92 -20.57 22.33
C SER A 66 -23.35 -19.25 21.72
N THR A 67 -23.10 -18.16 22.43
CA THR A 67 -23.27 -16.78 21.97
C THR A 67 -22.85 -16.67 20.50
N GLY A 68 -23.82 -16.45 19.60
CA GLY A 68 -23.62 -16.63 18.16
C GLY A 68 -22.56 -15.72 17.57
N VAL A 69 -22.39 -14.51 18.11
CA VAL A 69 -21.38 -13.55 17.65
C VAL A 69 -19.95 -13.99 17.95
N PRO A 70 -19.57 -14.33 19.20
CA PRO A 70 -18.21 -14.82 19.46
C PRO A 70 -17.92 -16.16 18.80
N LYS A 71 -18.90 -17.06 18.64
CA LYS A 71 -18.67 -18.29 17.86
C LYS A 71 -18.50 -18.02 16.37
N CYS A 72 -19.32 -17.16 15.75
CA CYS A 72 -19.08 -16.72 14.37
C CYS A 72 -17.74 -16.01 14.21
N LEU A 73 -17.33 -15.19 15.19
CA LEU A 73 -16.01 -14.55 15.20
C LEU A 73 -14.88 -15.57 15.31
N GLU A 74 -15.01 -16.58 16.17
CA GLU A 74 -14.07 -17.70 16.30
C GLU A 74 -14.01 -18.55 15.02
N GLU A 75 -15.16 -18.81 14.39
CA GLU A 75 -15.27 -19.57 13.14
C GLU A 75 -14.65 -18.79 11.96
N MET A 76 -14.91 -17.48 11.86
CA MET A 76 -14.26 -16.59 10.89
C MET A 76 -12.75 -16.46 11.13
N LYS A 77 -12.30 -16.40 12.39
CA LYS A 77 -10.86 -16.42 12.74
C LYS A 77 -10.22 -17.76 12.38
N ARG A 78 -10.96 -18.86 12.44
CA ARG A 78 -10.47 -20.22 12.11
C ARG A 78 -10.26 -20.44 10.63
N GLU A 79 -10.88 -19.66 9.75
CA GLU A 79 -10.67 -19.74 8.29
C GLU A 79 -9.34 -19.11 7.83
N ALA A 80 -8.47 -18.66 8.74
CA ALA A 80 -7.11 -18.26 8.42
C ALA A 80 -6.35 -19.44 7.80
N ARG A 81 -6.35 -19.49 6.46
CA ARG A 81 -5.62 -20.47 5.68
C ARG A 81 -4.16 -20.41 6.10
N THR A 82 -3.53 -21.56 6.31
CA THR A 82 -2.08 -21.62 6.49
C THR A 82 -1.41 -21.19 5.19
N ILE A 83 -1.00 -19.93 5.10
CA ILE A 83 -0.29 -19.40 3.94
C ILE A 83 1.12 -20.02 3.96
N LYS A 84 1.34 -21.00 3.09
CA LYS A 84 2.68 -21.57 2.87
C LYS A 84 3.44 -20.66 1.91
N ILE A 85 4.37 -19.90 2.46
CA ILE A 85 5.23 -18.97 1.74
C ILE A 85 6.51 -19.70 1.33
N ASP A 86 6.69 -19.95 0.03
CA ASP A 86 7.98 -20.47 -0.47
C ASP A 86 9.03 -19.36 -0.38
N ARG A 87 10.23 -19.70 0.13
CA ARG A 87 11.34 -18.75 0.20
C ARG A 87 12.01 -18.55 -1.16
N ARG A 88 11.88 -19.52 -2.06
CA ARG A 88 12.49 -19.49 -3.39
C ARG A 88 11.72 -18.55 -4.30
N LEU A 89 12.40 -17.59 -4.90
CA LEU A 89 11.81 -16.62 -5.83
C LEU A 89 12.32 -16.86 -7.25
N THR A 90 13.63 -16.77 -7.44
CA THR A 90 14.30 -16.91 -8.74
C THR A 90 14.93 -18.30 -8.91
N GLY A 91 15.30 -18.94 -7.79
CA GLY A 91 16.05 -20.19 -7.75
C GLY A 91 17.55 -20.03 -7.50
N ALA A 92 18.05 -18.79 -7.35
CA ALA A 92 19.43 -18.50 -6.98
C ALA A 92 19.45 -17.81 -5.61
N ASN A 93 20.04 -18.47 -4.60
CA ASN A 93 20.04 -17.96 -3.21
C ASN A 93 20.66 -16.57 -3.06
N ILE A 94 21.69 -16.26 -3.86
CA ILE A 94 22.37 -14.95 -3.84
C ILE A 94 21.46 -13.77 -4.23
N ILE A 95 20.40 -14.04 -5.00
CA ILE A 95 19.40 -13.05 -5.40
C ILE A 95 18.17 -13.15 -4.49
N ASP A 96 17.74 -14.37 -4.17
CA ASP A 96 16.54 -14.61 -3.39
C ASP A 96 16.64 -14.02 -1.97
N GLU A 97 17.81 -14.07 -1.33
CA GLU A 97 17.99 -13.51 0.02
C GLU A 97 17.83 -11.97 0.05
N PRO A 98 18.53 -11.17 -0.78
CA PRO A 98 18.27 -9.74 -0.89
C PRO A 98 16.82 -9.41 -1.25
N LEU A 99 16.20 -10.14 -2.18
CA LEU A 99 14.79 -9.90 -2.55
C LEU A 99 13.84 -10.15 -1.38
N GLN A 100 14.07 -11.20 -0.59
CA GLN A 100 13.27 -11.45 0.62
C GLN A 100 13.47 -10.35 1.68
N GLN A 101 14.68 -9.80 1.80
CA GLN A 101 14.94 -8.65 2.67
C GLN A 101 14.20 -7.40 2.18
N VAL A 102 14.20 -7.12 0.88
CA VAL A 102 13.43 -6.01 0.30
C VAL A 102 11.96 -6.16 0.65
N ILE A 103 11.35 -7.33 0.43
CA ILE A 103 9.94 -7.58 0.81
C ILE A 103 9.72 -7.35 2.30
N GLN A 104 10.61 -7.87 3.14
CA GLN A 104 10.50 -7.73 4.60
C GLN A 104 10.58 -6.27 5.04
N PHE A 105 11.53 -5.50 4.51
CA PHE A 105 11.70 -4.09 4.84
C PHE A 105 10.53 -3.26 4.30
N SER A 106 10.07 -3.51 3.08
CA SER A 106 8.88 -2.81 2.54
C SER A 106 7.65 -3.07 3.39
N LEU A 107 7.40 -4.32 3.83
CA LEU A 107 6.27 -4.62 4.71
C LEU A 107 6.41 -3.97 6.08
N ARG A 108 7.62 -3.98 6.66
CA ARG A 108 7.89 -3.34 7.95
C ARG A 108 7.65 -1.84 7.89
N ASP A 109 8.21 -1.18 6.89
CA ASP A 109 8.30 0.27 6.84
C ASP A 109 6.99 0.90 6.32
N TYR A 110 6.29 0.23 5.38
CA TYR A 110 5.07 0.78 4.78
C TYR A 110 3.75 0.18 5.30
N VAL A 111 3.78 -0.98 5.98
CA VAL A 111 2.55 -1.70 6.37
C VAL A 111 2.46 -1.91 7.88
N GLN A 112 3.46 -2.54 8.48
CA GLN A 112 3.41 -2.98 9.88
C GLN A 112 3.17 -1.82 10.85
N TYR A 113 3.82 -0.67 10.61
CA TYR A 113 3.73 0.51 11.48
C TYR A 113 2.29 0.94 11.77
N TRP A 114 1.47 1.10 10.74
CA TRP A 114 0.07 1.52 10.91
C TRP A 114 -0.87 0.34 11.12
N TYR A 115 -0.57 -0.84 10.57
CA TYR A 115 -1.45 -2.00 10.67
C TYR A 115 -1.61 -2.49 12.11
N TYR A 116 -0.51 -2.56 12.88
CA TYR A 116 -0.57 -2.95 14.31
C TYR A 116 -1.29 -1.94 15.20
N THR A 117 -1.62 -0.74 14.71
CA THR A 117 -2.51 0.19 15.43
C THR A 117 -3.99 -0.18 15.26
N LEU A 118 -4.32 -0.97 14.23
CA LEU A 118 -5.69 -1.36 13.87
C LEU A 118 -6.02 -2.79 14.25
N SER A 119 -5.08 -3.74 14.06
CA SER A 119 -5.29 -5.16 14.32
C SER A 119 -3.98 -5.90 14.62
N ASP A 120 -4.07 -6.92 15.47
CA ASP A 120 -2.97 -7.85 15.78
C ASP A 120 -2.98 -9.11 14.88
N ASP A 121 -3.85 -9.16 13.87
CA ASP A 121 -3.97 -10.32 12.98
C ASP A 121 -2.84 -10.38 11.93
N GLU A 122 -2.02 -11.42 11.96
CA GLU A 122 -0.92 -11.56 10.99
C GLU A 122 -1.39 -11.95 9.58
N SER A 123 -2.64 -12.40 9.43
CA SER A 123 -3.16 -12.95 8.15
C SER A 123 -3.06 -11.93 7.01
N PHE A 124 -3.43 -10.68 7.26
CA PHE A 124 -3.34 -9.60 6.26
C PHE A 124 -1.90 -9.34 5.80
N LEU A 125 -0.94 -9.31 6.73
CA LEU A 125 0.47 -9.10 6.42
C LEU A 125 1.03 -10.28 5.59
N LEU A 126 0.60 -11.50 5.91
CA LEU A 126 0.96 -12.70 5.16
C LEU A 126 0.37 -12.71 3.75
N GLU A 127 -0.86 -12.24 3.57
CA GLU A 127 -1.51 -12.11 2.25
C GLU A 127 -0.79 -11.09 1.36
N ILE A 128 -0.43 -9.91 1.88
CA ILE A 128 0.36 -8.92 1.13
C ILE A 128 1.72 -9.52 0.77
N ARG A 129 2.38 -10.18 1.72
CA ARG A 129 3.67 -10.82 1.48
C ARG A 129 3.59 -11.85 0.36
N GLN A 130 2.57 -12.71 0.41
CA GLN A 130 2.35 -13.72 -0.62
C GLN A 130 2.07 -13.08 -1.98
N THR A 131 1.27 -12.01 -2.02
CA THR A 131 0.97 -11.27 -3.25
C THR A 131 2.25 -10.68 -3.87
N LEU A 132 3.10 -10.04 -3.07
CA LEU A 132 4.38 -9.48 -3.52
C LEU A 132 5.33 -10.59 -4.02
N GLN A 133 5.42 -11.71 -3.31
CA GLN A 133 6.26 -12.83 -3.74
C GLN A 133 5.75 -13.46 -5.04
N ASN A 134 4.44 -13.67 -5.18
CA ASN A 134 3.85 -14.19 -6.40
C ASN A 134 4.17 -13.26 -7.58
N ALA A 135 4.04 -11.94 -7.39
CA ALA A 135 4.42 -10.95 -8.40
C ALA A 135 5.91 -11.05 -8.78
N LEU A 136 6.81 -11.19 -7.80
CA LEU A 136 8.25 -11.36 -8.04
C LEU A 136 8.60 -12.68 -8.73
N ILE A 137 7.95 -13.79 -8.35
CA ILE A 137 8.15 -15.09 -9.01
C ILE A 137 7.70 -15.02 -10.47
N GLN A 138 6.55 -14.39 -10.73
CA GLN A 138 6.05 -14.18 -12.08
C GLN A 138 6.99 -13.27 -12.87
N PHE A 139 7.49 -12.20 -12.26
CA PHE A 139 8.47 -11.31 -12.88
C PHE A 139 9.75 -12.05 -13.23
N ALA A 140 10.30 -12.83 -12.30
CA ALA A 140 11.50 -13.64 -12.51
C ALA A 140 11.30 -14.71 -13.60
N THR A 141 10.12 -15.30 -13.69
CA THR A 141 9.77 -16.29 -14.71
C THR A 141 9.72 -15.63 -16.09
N ARG A 142 9.01 -14.51 -16.23
CA ARG A 142 8.95 -13.71 -17.47
C ARG A 142 10.31 -13.18 -17.89
N SER A 143 11.11 -12.77 -16.93
CA SER A 143 12.48 -12.29 -17.18
C SER A 143 13.36 -13.35 -17.82
N LYS A 144 13.13 -14.65 -17.55
CA LYS A 144 13.86 -15.75 -18.19
C LYS A 144 13.46 -15.97 -19.65
N GLU A 145 12.30 -15.48 -20.06
CA GLU A 145 11.81 -15.59 -21.45
C GLU A 145 12.41 -14.50 -22.36
N ILE A 146 13.04 -13.47 -21.79
CA ILE A 146 13.60 -12.33 -22.51
C ILE A 146 15.05 -12.63 -22.92
N ASP A 147 15.38 -12.34 -24.18
CA ASP A 147 16.76 -12.35 -24.64
C ASP A 147 17.50 -11.09 -24.18
N TRP A 148 18.27 -11.24 -23.11
CA TRP A 148 19.00 -10.14 -22.47
C TRP A 148 20.20 -9.66 -23.28
N GLN A 149 20.78 -10.50 -24.14
CA GLN A 149 21.97 -10.14 -24.90
C GLN A 149 21.74 -8.91 -25.80
N PRO A 150 20.79 -8.91 -26.77
CA PRO A 150 20.55 -7.74 -27.62
C PRO A 150 20.02 -6.54 -26.82
N TYR A 151 19.33 -6.77 -25.70
CA TYR A 151 18.89 -5.69 -24.84
C TYR A 151 20.09 -4.93 -24.24
N PHE A 152 21.03 -5.62 -23.61
CA PHE A 152 22.20 -4.99 -22.99
C PHE A 152 23.25 -4.51 -23.99
N THR A 153 23.50 -5.24 -25.07
CA THR A 153 24.61 -4.92 -25.98
C THR A 153 24.23 -3.95 -27.09
N THR A 154 22.94 -3.84 -27.42
CA THR A 154 22.47 -3.01 -28.53
C THR A 154 21.51 -1.96 -28.02
N ARG A 155 20.33 -2.34 -27.53
CA ARG A 155 19.27 -1.38 -27.20
C ARG A 155 19.69 -0.34 -26.16
N ILE A 156 20.19 -0.78 -25.00
CA ILE A 156 20.63 0.15 -23.95
C ILE A 156 21.78 1.03 -24.43
N VAL A 157 22.72 0.47 -25.20
CA VAL A 157 23.88 1.20 -25.73
C VAL A 157 23.44 2.25 -26.74
N ASP A 158 22.48 1.92 -27.60
CA ASP A 158 21.90 2.83 -28.58
C ASP A 158 21.10 3.95 -27.90
N ASP A 159 20.32 3.62 -26.88
CA ASP A 159 19.57 4.61 -26.07
C ASP A 159 20.53 5.56 -25.35
N PHE A 160 21.57 5.03 -24.71
CA PHE A 160 22.62 5.82 -24.06
C PHE A 160 23.38 6.70 -25.07
N GLY A 161 23.75 6.13 -26.22
CA GLY A 161 24.41 6.85 -27.30
C GLY A 161 23.55 7.97 -27.88
N THR A 162 22.23 7.76 -27.95
CA THR A 162 21.27 8.78 -28.38
C THR A 162 21.16 9.89 -27.34
N HIS A 163 21.00 9.55 -26.06
CA HIS A 163 21.01 10.51 -24.95
C HIS A 163 22.29 11.36 -24.95
N LEU A 164 23.47 10.73 -25.11
CA LEU A 164 24.74 11.44 -25.19
C LEU A 164 24.83 12.37 -26.40
N ARG A 165 24.23 12.00 -27.54
CA ARG A 165 24.18 12.85 -28.74
C ARG A 165 23.28 14.06 -28.53
N VAL A 166 22.11 13.88 -27.91
CA VAL A 166 21.20 14.97 -27.54
C VAL A 166 21.90 15.92 -26.56
N PHE A 167 22.53 15.37 -25.51
CA PHE A 167 23.29 16.14 -24.52
C PHE A 167 24.40 16.99 -25.16
N ARG A 168 25.25 16.38 -26.01
CA ARG A 168 26.34 17.11 -26.68
C ARG A 168 25.82 18.23 -27.58
N LYS A 169 24.73 17.99 -28.31
CA LYS A 169 24.12 19.01 -29.17
C LYS A 169 23.49 20.14 -28.36
N ALA A 170 22.87 19.82 -27.22
CA ALA A 170 22.36 20.82 -26.28
C ALA A 170 23.49 21.67 -25.69
N GLN A 171 24.59 21.04 -25.27
CA GLN A 171 25.78 21.72 -24.78
C GLN A 171 26.37 22.66 -25.84
N GLN A 172 26.51 22.21 -27.09
CA GLN A 172 26.97 23.04 -28.20
C GLN A 172 26.05 24.26 -28.42
N LYS A 173 24.73 24.07 -28.43
CA LYS A 173 23.74 25.14 -28.61
C LYS A 173 23.82 26.20 -27.49
N ILE A 174 24.23 25.80 -26.29
CA ILE A 174 24.46 26.73 -25.17
C ILE A 174 25.79 27.44 -25.33
N THR A 175 26.88 26.72 -25.63
CA THR A 175 28.20 27.33 -25.86
C THR A 175 28.18 28.37 -26.99
N GLU A 176 27.42 28.12 -28.07
CA GLU A 176 27.21 29.09 -29.16
C GLU A 176 26.38 30.31 -28.72
N LYS A 177 25.51 30.18 -27.72
CA LYS A 177 24.75 31.29 -27.11
C LYS A 177 25.56 32.05 -26.05
N ASP A 178 26.53 31.39 -25.41
CA ASP A 178 27.31 31.88 -24.26
C ASP A 178 28.27 33.04 -24.60
N ASP A 179 28.45 33.36 -25.89
CA ASP A 179 29.12 34.60 -26.34
C ASP A 179 28.39 35.89 -25.87
N GLN A 180 27.18 35.80 -25.27
CA GLN A 180 26.46 36.98 -24.75
C GLN A 180 25.93 36.91 -23.30
N VAL A 181 25.65 35.75 -22.69
CA VAL A 181 25.23 35.63 -21.26
C VAL A 181 25.53 34.21 -20.74
N LYS A 182 26.16 34.09 -19.54
CA LYS A 182 26.42 32.80 -18.86
C LYS A 182 25.14 31.99 -18.67
N GLY A 183 24.99 30.90 -19.42
CA GLY A 183 23.89 29.94 -19.24
C GLY A 183 23.93 29.24 -17.88
N THR A 184 22.78 29.10 -17.25
CA THR A 184 22.59 28.36 -15.98
C THR A 184 22.34 26.87 -16.24
N ALA A 185 22.39 26.04 -15.18
CA ALA A 185 22.07 24.61 -15.30
C ALA A 185 20.61 24.36 -15.73
N GLU A 186 19.69 25.27 -15.37
CA GLU A 186 18.29 25.22 -15.79
C GLU A 186 18.17 25.42 -17.31
N ASP A 187 18.93 26.38 -17.88
CA ASP A 187 18.95 26.61 -19.34
C ASP A 187 19.44 25.39 -20.12
N LEU A 188 20.31 24.56 -19.52
CA LEU A 188 20.79 23.32 -20.12
C LEU A 188 19.71 22.24 -20.17
N VAL A 189 18.90 22.10 -19.12
CA VAL A 189 17.81 21.14 -19.09
C VAL A 189 16.74 21.50 -20.13
N ASP A 190 16.37 22.78 -20.21
CA ASP A 190 15.40 23.25 -21.21
C ASP A 190 15.92 23.04 -22.64
N THR A 191 17.18 23.44 -22.89
CA THR A 191 17.81 23.25 -24.20
C THR A 191 17.96 21.76 -24.54
N PHE A 192 18.19 20.90 -23.56
CA PHE A 192 18.27 19.45 -23.74
C PHE A 192 16.96 18.89 -24.28
N PHE A 193 15.83 19.20 -23.63
CA PHE A 193 14.53 18.70 -24.07
C PHE A 193 14.08 19.29 -25.41
N GLU A 194 14.42 20.56 -25.70
CA GLU A 194 14.22 21.11 -27.05
C GLU A 194 14.94 20.27 -28.12
N VAL A 195 16.21 19.93 -27.87
CA VAL A 195 17.02 19.15 -28.81
C VAL A 195 16.52 17.71 -28.91
N GLU A 196 16.05 17.13 -27.81
CA GLU A 196 15.41 15.80 -27.79
C GLU A 196 14.22 15.76 -28.76
N VAL A 197 13.32 16.74 -28.67
CA VAL A 197 12.14 16.84 -29.55
C VAL A 197 12.55 17.00 -31.01
N GLU A 198 13.55 17.84 -31.30
CA GLU A 198 14.07 18.03 -32.66
C GLU A 198 14.63 16.72 -33.26
N MET A 199 15.26 15.89 -32.42
CA MET A 199 15.98 14.68 -32.85
C MET A 199 15.11 13.43 -32.88
N GLU A 200 14.29 13.21 -31.85
CA GLU A 200 13.52 11.97 -31.67
C GLU A 200 12.09 12.08 -32.21
N LYS A 201 11.55 13.30 -32.38
CA LYS A 201 10.24 13.67 -32.99
C LYS A 201 8.97 13.05 -32.39
N GLU A 202 9.03 11.82 -31.90
CA GLU A 202 7.91 11.04 -31.36
C GLU A 202 7.93 10.93 -29.84
N VAL A 203 9.07 11.26 -29.20
CA VAL A 203 9.26 11.14 -27.76
C VAL A 203 9.72 12.47 -27.18
N CYS A 204 9.06 12.89 -26.11
CA CYS A 204 9.43 14.05 -25.31
C CYS A 204 9.25 13.67 -23.83
N ARG A 205 10.33 13.71 -23.06
CA ARG A 205 10.37 13.22 -21.67
C ARG A 205 10.25 14.36 -20.65
N ASP A 206 10.18 15.60 -21.13
CA ASP A 206 10.08 16.84 -20.33
C ASP A 206 8.93 16.81 -19.30
N LEU A 207 7.75 16.35 -19.71
CA LEU A 207 6.55 16.31 -18.85
C LEU A 207 6.76 15.44 -17.62
N VAL A 208 7.52 14.36 -17.75
CA VAL A 208 7.78 13.42 -16.65
C VAL A 208 8.98 13.89 -15.83
N CYS A 209 10.05 14.35 -16.48
CA CYS A 209 11.33 14.64 -15.82
C CYS A 209 11.41 16.03 -15.16
N THR A 210 10.55 16.98 -15.51
CA THR A 210 10.62 18.36 -14.99
C THR A 210 9.75 18.57 -13.74
N SER A 211 8.81 17.66 -13.47
CA SER A 211 7.84 17.80 -12.38
C SER A 211 7.80 16.54 -11.52
N PRO A 212 8.12 16.64 -10.21
CA PRO A 212 8.07 15.48 -9.31
C PRO A 212 6.69 14.82 -9.24
N LYS A 213 5.61 15.59 -9.45
CA LYS A 213 4.24 15.05 -9.43
C LYS A 213 3.95 14.18 -10.65
N ASP A 214 4.49 14.57 -11.79
CA ASP A 214 4.28 13.87 -13.05
C ASP A 214 5.17 12.62 -13.13
N GLU A 215 6.38 12.68 -12.57
CA GLU A 215 7.21 11.50 -12.31
C GLU A 215 6.49 10.47 -11.44
N GLU A 216 5.96 10.89 -10.29
CA GLU A 216 5.17 10.00 -9.42
C GLU A 216 3.94 9.43 -10.13
N GLY A 217 3.27 10.23 -10.97
CA GLY A 217 2.15 9.79 -11.79
C GLY A 217 2.56 8.70 -12.78
N PHE A 218 3.64 8.94 -13.52
CA PHE A 218 4.20 7.98 -14.46
C PHE A 218 4.58 6.66 -13.77
N LEU A 219 5.21 6.72 -12.60
CA LEU A 219 5.58 5.51 -11.83
C LEU A 219 4.37 4.74 -11.31
N ARG A 220 3.28 5.42 -10.96
CA ARG A 220 2.01 4.74 -10.62
C ARG A 220 1.42 4.02 -11.82
N ASP A 221 1.40 4.66 -12.97
CA ASP A 221 0.86 4.05 -14.20
C ASP A 221 1.71 2.87 -14.64
N LEU A 222 3.05 2.99 -14.57
CA LEU A 222 3.98 1.89 -14.78
C LEU A 222 3.71 0.73 -13.82
N CYS A 223 3.56 1.01 -12.52
CA CYS A 223 3.23 -0.01 -11.52
C CYS A 223 1.86 -0.65 -11.77
N GLU A 224 0.85 0.06 -12.23
CA GLU A 224 -0.46 -0.52 -12.57
C GLU A 224 -0.31 -1.53 -13.72
N VAL A 225 0.46 -1.20 -14.76
CA VAL A 225 0.77 -2.11 -15.87
C VAL A 225 1.56 -3.31 -15.38
N LEU A 226 2.59 -3.11 -14.56
CA LEU A 226 3.36 -4.21 -13.98
C LEU A 226 2.48 -5.14 -13.15
N LEU A 227 1.63 -4.60 -12.28
CA LEU A 227 0.70 -5.39 -11.48
C LEU A 227 -0.30 -6.16 -12.34
N TYR A 228 -0.76 -5.58 -13.45
CA TYR A 228 -1.62 -6.28 -14.40
C TYR A 228 -0.93 -7.50 -15.03
N LEU A 229 0.36 -7.37 -15.35
CA LEU A 229 1.15 -8.45 -15.97
C LEU A 229 1.59 -9.53 -14.96
N LEU A 230 1.82 -9.14 -13.71
CA LEU A 230 2.46 -9.98 -12.70
C LEU A 230 1.47 -10.66 -11.75
N LEU A 231 0.33 -10.02 -11.43
CA LEU A 231 -0.62 -10.57 -10.47
C LEU A 231 -1.60 -11.57 -11.11
N PRO A 232 -2.01 -12.61 -10.38
CA PRO A 232 -3.15 -13.44 -10.75
C PRO A 232 -4.43 -12.59 -10.88
N PRO A 233 -5.39 -13.01 -11.73
CA PRO A 233 -6.62 -12.25 -11.93
C PRO A 233 -7.45 -12.11 -10.65
N GLY A 234 -7.38 -13.07 -9.71
CA GLY A 234 -8.06 -12.95 -8.42
C GLY A 234 -7.55 -11.77 -7.59
N ASP A 235 -6.23 -11.64 -7.46
CA ASP A 235 -5.59 -10.60 -6.65
C ASP A 235 -5.69 -9.23 -7.33
N PHE A 236 -5.58 -9.18 -8.67
CA PHE A 236 -5.71 -7.94 -9.42
C PHE A 236 -7.12 -7.32 -9.35
N GLN A 237 -8.17 -8.14 -9.21
CA GLN A 237 -9.54 -7.66 -9.05
C GLN A 237 -9.81 -7.07 -7.66
N ASN A 238 -8.99 -7.40 -6.66
CA ASN A 238 -9.03 -6.74 -5.36
C ASN A 238 -8.42 -5.34 -5.45
N LYS A 239 -9.28 -4.35 -5.74
CA LYS A 239 -8.86 -2.95 -5.94
C LYS A 239 -8.10 -2.36 -4.76
N ILE A 240 -8.50 -2.70 -3.53
CA ILE A 240 -7.86 -2.16 -2.32
C ILE A 240 -6.44 -2.67 -2.23
N MET A 241 -6.25 -4.00 -2.34
CA MET A 241 -4.93 -4.62 -2.33
C MET A 241 -4.06 -4.10 -3.46
N ARG A 242 -4.61 -4.04 -4.68
CA ARG A 242 -3.90 -3.56 -5.87
C ARG A 242 -3.40 -2.13 -5.71
N TYR A 243 -4.27 -1.19 -5.32
CA TYR A 243 -3.85 0.21 -5.15
C TYR A 243 -2.85 0.37 -4.02
N PHE A 244 -3.02 -0.38 -2.94
CA PHE A 244 -2.08 -0.36 -1.84
C PHE A 244 -0.68 -0.84 -2.27
N VAL A 245 -0.60 -2.01 -2.91
CA VAL A 245 0.66 -2.55 -3.44
C VAL A 245 1.26 -1.61 -4.49
N ARG A 246 0.44 -1.01 -5.36
CA ARG A 246 0.91 -0.05 -6.37
C ARG A 246 1.60 1.16 -5.74
N GLU A 247 1.02 1.75 -4.68
CA GLU A 247 1.65 2.89 -4.00
C GLU A 247 2.96 2.49 -3.32
N ILE A 248 3.02 1.29 -2.71
CA ILE A 248 4.27 0.76 -2.13
C ILE A 248 5.33 0.58 -3.23
N LEU A 249 4.98 -0.02 -4.36
CA LEU A 249 5.92 -0.22 -5.46
C LEU A 249 6.38 1.13 -6.05
N ALA A 250 5.45 2.01 -6.41
CA ALA A 250 5.75 3.26 -7.09
C ALA A 250 6.55 4.23 -6.19
N ARG A 251 6.01 4.57 -5.02
CA ARG A 251 6.60 5.57 -4.12
C ARG A 251 7.56 4.99 -3.11
N GLY A 252 7.34 3.75 -2.70
CA GLY A 252 8.16 3.12 -1.67
C GLY A 252 9.42 2.42 -2.19
N ILE A 253 9.41 1.96 -3.45
CA ILE A 253 10.53 1.18 -4.00
C ILE A 253 11.11 1.84 -5.25
N LEU A 254 10.31 2.06 -6.30
CA LEU A 254 10.81 2.53 -7.59
C LEU A 254 11.31 3.97 -7.54
N LEU A 255 10.55 4.89 -6.94
CA LEU A 255 10.97 6.29 -6.86
C LEU A 255 12.30 6.47 -6.09
N PRO A 256 12.48 5.91 -4.88
CA PRO A 256 13.78 5.95 -4.20
C PRO A 256 14.91 5.31 -5.02
N LEU A 257 14.63 4.20 -5.70
CA LEU A 257 15.61 3.52 -6.55
C LEU A 257 16.03 4.39 -7.73
N ILE A 258 15.09 5.04 -8.42
CA ILE A 258 15.37 5.94 -9.55
C ILE A 258 16.15 7.16 -9.08
N ASN A 259 15.78 7.75 -7.94
CA ASN A 259 16.51 8.87 -7.34
C ASN A 259 17.95 8.48 -6.99
N GLN A 260 18.15 7.29 -6.43
CA GLN A 260 19.48 6.79 -6.10
C GLN A 260 20.31 6.51 -7.36
N LEU A 261 19.72 5.87 -8.39
CA LEU A 261 20.42 5.55 -9.63
C LEU A 261 20.72 6.79 -10.49
N SER A 262 19.93 7.86 -10.33
CA SER A 262 20.12 9.15 -11.00
C SER A 262 21.01 10.11 -10.21
N ASP A 263 21.37 9.77 -8.98
CA ASP A 263 22.20 10.62 -8.15
C ASP A 263 23.64 10.67 -8.71
N PRO A 264 24.20 11.86 -8.98
CA PRO A 264 25.50 11.99 -9.62
C PRO A 264 26.64 11.43 -8.76
N ASP A 265 26.56 11.54 -7.43
CA ASP A 265 27.58 10.97 -6.55
C ASP A 265 27.50 9.44 -6.55
N TYR A 266 26.29 8.87 -6.50
CA TYR A 266 26.09 7.42 -6.63
C TYR A 266 26.64 6.88 -7.95
N ILE A 267 26.33 7.54 -9.08
CA ILE A 267 26.86 7.17 -10.40
C ILE A 267 28.38 7.24 -10.41
N ASN A 268 28.95 8.36 -9.93
CA ASN A 268 30.41 8.56 -9.91
C ASN A 268 31.11 7.50 -9.06
N GLN A 269 30.61 7.23 -7.86
CA GLN A 269 31.15 6.19 -6.98
C GLN A 269 31.04 4.81 -7.61
N TYR A 270 29.95 4.52 -8.32
CA TYR A 270 29.77 3.26 -9.02
C TYR A 270 30.77 3.09 -10.17
N VAL A 271 31.00 4.15 -10.96
CA VAL A 271 32.02 4.16 -12.02
C VAL A 271 33.42 3.95 -11.43
N ILE A 272 33.76 4.66 -10.36
CA ILE A 272 35.03 4.48 -9.64
C ILE A 272 35.18 3.04 -9.16
N TRP A 273 34.13 2.49 -8.55
CA TRP A 273 34.14 1.11 -8.07
C TRP A 273 34.37 0.10 -9.19
N MET A 274 33.73 0.28 -10.36
CA MET A 274 33.95 -0.59 -11.53
C MET A 274 35.38 -0.52 -12.07
N ILE A 275 36.02 0.64 -11.99
CA ILE A 275 37.36 0.90 -12.55
C ILE A 275 38.47 0.61 -11.52
N ARG A 276 38.14 0.45 -10.24
CA ARG A 276 39.09 0.26 -9.14
C ARG A 276 40.11 -0.87 -9.37
N ASP A 277 39.66 -2.00 -9.91
CA ASP A 277 40.52 -3.17 -10.16
C ASP A 277 41.14 -3.15 -11.57
N SER A 278 40.86 -2.11 -12.37
CA SER A 278 41.51 -1.93 -13.66
C SER A 278 42.89 -1.30 -13.45
N ASN A 279 43.94 -2.00 -13.91
CA ASN A 279 45.29 -1.47 -13.86
C ASN A 279 45.39 -0.28 -14.83
N CYS A 280 45.19 0.95 -14.34
CA CYS A 280 45.52 2.17 -15.07
C CYS A 280 47.04 2.23 -15.27
N ASN A 281 47.53 1.62 -16.36
CA ASN A 281 48.94 1.66 -16.72
C ASN A 281 49.34 3.09 -17.17
N TYR A 282 50.58 3.49 -16.92
CA TYR A 282 51.11 4.79 -17.35
C TYR A 282 50.94 5.01 -18.86
N GLU A 283 50.98 3.93 -19.65
CA GLU A 283 50.77 3.98 -21.11
C GLU A 283 49.35 4.45 -21.48
N ALA A 284 48.32 4.02 -20.76
CA ALA A 284 46.95 4.45 -20.99
C ALA A 284 46.79 5.94 -20.69
N PHE A 285 47.37 6.39 -19.58
CA PHE A 285 47.40 7.81 -19.21
C PHE A 285 48.16 8.67 -20.22
N MET A 286 49.34 8.22 -20.65
CA MET A 286 50.13 8.91 -21.68
C MET A 286 49.42 8.94 -23.04
N ASN A 287 48.63 7.93 -23.37
CA ASN A 287 47.80 7.94 -24.58
C ASN A 287 46.66 8.96 -24.48
N ILE A 288 45.99 9.09 -23.33
CA ILE A 288 44.94 10.09 -23.14
C ILE A 288 45.51 11.51 -23.24
N ILE A 289 46.66 11.79 -22.62
CA ILE A 289 47.34 13.10 -22.73
C ILE A 289 47.69 13.42 -24.19
N LYS A 290 48.11 12.41 -24.97
CA LYS A 290 48.49 12.61 -26.38
C LYS A 290 47.30 12.78 -27.32
N LEU A 291 46.11 12.33 -26.91
CA LEU A 291 44.92 12.27 -27.77
C LEU A 291 43.83 13.29 -27.40
N SER A 292 43.89 13.87 -26.20
CA SER A 292 42.91 14.87 -25.76
C SER A 292 43.43 16.28 -26.00
N ASP A 293 42.65 17.05 -26.76
CA ASP A 293 42.89 18.48 -27.01
C ASP A 293 42.14 19.37 -26.01
N ASN A 294 41.45 18.79 -25.03
CA ASN A 294 40.61 19.50 -24.07
C ASN A 294 41.25 19.53 -22.68
N ILE A 295 41.53 20.73 -22.18
CA ILE A 295 42.16 20.96 -20.87
C ILE A 295 41.30 20.38 -19.73
N GLY A 296 39.97 20.48 -19.83
CA GLY A 296 39.06 19.94 -18.81
C GLY A 296 39.05 18.42 -18.75
N GLU A 297 39.19 17.74 -19.90
CA GLU A 297 39.35 16.28 -19.93
C GLU A 297 40.69 15.84 -19.32
N LEU A 298 41.76 16.60 -19.58
CA LEU A 298 43.08 16.35 -19.00
C LEU A 298 43.06 16.47 -17.47
N GLU A 299 42.43 17.53 -16.94
CA GLU A 299 42.28 17.73 -15.50
C GLU A 299 41.45 16.60 -14.87
N ALA A 300 40.30 16.25 -15.46
CA ALA A 300 39.47 15.15 -14.97
C ALA A 300 40.23 13.81 -14.96
N THR A 301 40.98 13.51 -16.03
CA THR A 301 41.80 12.31 -16.13
C THR A 301 42.90 12.29 -15.06
N PHE A 302 43.53 13.42 -14.81
CA PHE A 302 44.52 13.56 -13.74
C PHE A 302 43.89 13.28 -12.35
N PHE A 303 42.73 13.84 -12.05
CA PHE A 303 42.02 13.59 -10.80
C PHE A 303 41.65 12.11 -10.63
N ILE A 304 41.14 11.47 -11.69
CA ILE A 304 40.78 10.04 -11.67
C ILE A 304 42.03 9.17 -11.42
N PHE A 305 43.16 9.48 -12.07
CA PHE A 305 44.40 8.73 -11.93
C PHE A 305 45.00 8.88 -10.51
N VAL A 306 44.98 10.09 -9.95
CA VAL A 306 45.41 10.33 -8.56
C VAL A 306 44.51 9.56 -7.59
N PHE A 307 43.19 9.56 -7.82
CA PHE A 307 42.23 8.86 -6.96
C PHE A 307 42.35 7.33 -7.02
N LEU A 308 42.72 6.76 -8.17
CA LEU A 308 42.89 5.30 -8.33
C LEU A 308 44.22 4.78 -7.78
N ILE A 309 45.25 5.63 -7.67
CA ILE A 309 46.60 5.24 -7.25
C ILE A 309 46.89 5.54 -5.77
N CYS A 310 46.28 6.58 -5.20
CA CYS A 310 46.39 6.93 -3.77
C CYS A 310 45.33 6.20 -2.93
#